data_AF-A0A7Y8PPJ8-F1
#
_entry.id   AF-A0A7Y8PPJ8-F1
#
_cell.length_a   1.000
_cell.length_b   1.000
_cell.length_c   1.000
_cell.angle_alpha   90.00
_cell.angle_beta   90.00
_cell.angle_gamma   90.00
#
_symmetry.space_group_name_H-M   'P 1'
#
loop_
_entity.id
_entity.type
_entity.pdbx_description
1 polymer ?
#
loop_
_entity_poly.entity_id
_entity_poly.type
_entity_poly.pdbx_seq_one_letter_code
_entity_poly.pdbx_strand_id
1 'polypeptide(L)'
;MSFDTGFYSVNSEEEAIAVVREEPSIIISLPEHLVTDDVLFEALSRDDTCYDLIDSKTLSDNLILRLMLDNSKAIEHIPKRNIKTEHYIKMVELDGMTIQDIPPFALNSAICNAAVKANPKAHEFVPENLQDQEYVNNLLRHTPSYVNRIDITQRDTKVLEGLVEDNPIILRFMTMQDRTKKICLKAMEKDYTMIQYFPEKVYEDAKVLELMANLECFQNPTVRFDAELVRKPLAKVIFKKRPEHYRYLPMFTIDKEMAIQAIKNDPHNIYATPSHLKSDGKLWELVLQQNESLCDHIPANEQSDQVRIFITRRKAKLNNSSLATQRMQLEKESVNEA
;
A
#
# COMPACT_ATOMS: atom_id res chain seq x y z
N MET A 1 -20.85 -49.05 50.32
CA MET A 1 -22.25 -49.16 49.87
C MET A 1 -22.25 -48.79 48.41
N SER A 2 -22.50 -49.76 47.53
CA SER A 2 -22.65 -49.52 46.10
C SER A 2 -24.04 -48.92 45.91
N PHE A 3 -24.09 -47.73 45.30
CA PHE A 3 -25.35 -47.16 44.84
C PHE A 3 -25.69 -47.85 43.52
N ASP A 4 -26.72 -48.68 43.54
CA ASP A 4 -27.32 -49.28 42.35
C ASP A 4 -28.09 -48.16 41.64
N THR A 5 -27.39 -47.45 40.76
CA THR A 5 -27.99 -46.43 39.87
C THR A 5 -28.59 -47.19 38.69
N GLY A 6 -29.88 -47.03 38.42
CA GLY A 6 -30.67 -47.88 37.52
C GLY A 6 -30.31 -47.87 36.02
N PHE A 7 -29.04 -47.74 35.65
CA PHE A 7 -28.54 -47.80 34.27
C PHE A 7 -28.04 -49.20 33.90
N TYR A 8 -28.95 -50.18 33.93
CA TYR A 8 -28.70 -51.46 33.28
C TYR A 8 -28.95 -51.33 31.78
N SER A 9 -28.00 -50.83 30.97
CA SER A 9 -27.88 -51.21 29.53
C SER A 9 -26.85 -50.45 28.68
N VAL A 10 -26.11 -49.45 29.16
CA VAL A 10 -25.10 -48.81 28.30
C VAL A 10 -23.95 -49.78 28.05
N ASN A 11 -23.87 -50.33 26.83
CA ASN A 11 -22.90 -51.37 26.45
C ASN A 11 -22.00 -50.96 25.26
N SER A 12 -22.24 -49.79 24.69
CA SER A 12 -21.48 -49.24 23.56
C SER A 12 -21.13 -47.78 23.78
N GLU A 13 -20.12 -47.30 23.06
CA GLU A 13 -19.69 -45.90 23.08
C GLU A 13 -20.80 -44.99 22.53
N GLU A 14 -21.52 -45.43 21.50
CA GLU A 14 -22.62 -44.67 20.90
C GLU A 14 -23.79 -44.48 21.90
N GLU A 15 -24.13 -45.52 22.66
CA GLU A 15 -25.12 -45.41 23.73
C GLU A 15 -24.63 -44.49 24.86
N ALA A 16 -23.35 -44.57 25.22
CA ALA A 16 -22.76 -43.70 26.25
C ALA A 16 -22.85 -42.23 25.84
N ILE A 17 -22.48 -41.89 24.60
CA ILE A 17 -22.62 -40.54 24.04
C ILE A 17 -24.09 -40.10 24.06
N ALA A 18 -25.04 -40.97 23.65
CA ALA A 18 -26.46 -40.63 23.62
C ALA A 18 -27.02 -40.29 25.00
N VAL A 19 -26.62 -41.02 26.04
CA VAL A 19 -27.08 -40.76 27.41
C VAL A 19 -26.40 -39.53 28.00
N VAL A 20 -25.08 -39.35 27.78
CA VAL A 20 -24.33 -38.16 28.21
C VAL A 20 -24.88 -36.87 27.58
N ARG A 21 -25.41 -36.94 26.35
CA ARG A 21 -26.06 -35.79 25.70
C ARG A 21 -27.27 -35.25 26.45
N GLU A 22 -28.03 -36.14 27.08
CA GLU A 22 -29.24 -35.79 27.84
C GLU A 22 -28.88 -35.41 29.28
N GLU A 23 -27.94 -36.12 29.91
CA GLU A 23 -27.49 -35.88 31.28
C GLU A 23 -25.95 -36.01 31.39
N PRO A 24 -25.18 -34.92 31.19
CA PRO A 24 -23.72 -34.96 31.16
C PRO A 24 -23.05 -35.53 32.42
N SER A 25 -23.63 -35.27 33.60
CA SER A 25 -23.11 -35.71 34.90
C SER A 25 -23.10 -37.22 35.09
N ILE A 26 -23.81 -37.97 34.24
CA ILE A 26 -23.83 -39.44 34.26
C ILE A 26 -22.47 -40.07 33.97
N ILE A 27 -21.52 -39.30 33.44
CA ILE A 27 -20.17 -39.78 33.14
C ILE A 27 -19.48 -40.44 34.34
N ILE A 28 -19.83 -40.05 35.58
CA ILE A 28 -19.30 -40.64 36.82
C ILE A 28 -19.80 -42.08 37.09
N SER A 29 -20.94 -42.47 36.51
CA SER A 29 -21.54 -43.79 36.68
C SER A 29 -21.29 -44.73 35.50
N LEU A 30 -20.69 -44.24 34.41
CA LEU A 30 -20.37 -45.07 33.25
C LEU A 30 -19.28 -46.11 33.56
N PRO A 31 -19.34 -47.31 32.95
CA PRO A 31 -18.24 -48.27 33.01
C PRO A 31 -16.92 -47.67 32.51
N GLU A 32 -15.80 -47.95 33.18
CA GLU A 32 -14.47 -47.37 32.87
C GLU A 32 -14.06 -47.52 31.40
N HIS A 33 -14.38 -48.66 30.78
CA HIS A 33 -14.07 -48.93 29.37
C HIS A 33 -14.88 -48.10 28.37
N LEU A 34 -15.97 -47.44 28.81
CA LEU A 34 -16.80 -46.55 27.99
C LEU A 34 -16.49 -45.06 28.24
N VAL A 35 -15.62 -44.73 29.20
CA VAL A 35 -15.18 -43.35 29.44
C VAL A 35 -14.04 -43.02 28.48
N THR A 36 -14.37 -42.91 27.19
CA THR A 36 -13.45 -42.58 26.10
C THR A 36 -13.32 -41.07 25.92
N ASP A 37 -12.34 -40.64 25.11
CA ASP A 37 -12.19 -39.22 24.75
C ASP A 37 -13.46 -38.66 24.06
N ASP A 38 -14.19 -39.46 23.28
CA ASP A 38 -15.40 -38.98 22.59
C ASP A 38 -16.58 -38.79 23.56
N VAL A 39 -16.75 -39.71 24.52
CA VAL A 39 -17.75 -39.60 25.58
C VAL A 39 -17.41 -38.44 26.53
N LEU A 40 -16.15 -38.32 26.94
CA LEU A 40 -15.67 -37.20 27.75
C LEU A 40 -15.84 -35.86 27.04
N PHE A 41 -15.51 -35.79 25.75
CA PHE A 41 -15.70 -34.58 24.95
C PHE A 41 -17.17 -34.15 24.94
N GLU A 42 -18.09 -35.06 24.67
CA GLU A 42 -19.52 -34.74 24.64
C GLU A 42 -20.04 -34.23 26.00
N ALA A 43 -19.60 -34.81 27.11
CA ALA A 43 -19.98 -34.35 28.45
C ALA A 43 -19.42 -32.95 28.76
N LEU A 44 -18.10 -32.80 28.62
CA LEU A 44 -17.34 -31.63 29.05
C LEU A 44 -17.58 -30.40 28.15
N SER A 45 -17.94 -30.60 26.89
CA SER A 45 -18.36 -29.51 26.00
C SER A 45 -19.75 -28.96 26.33
N ARG A 46 -20.59 -29.72 27.04
CA ARG A 46 -21.97 -29.34 27.37
C ARG A 46 -22.14 -28.75 28.77
N ASP A 47 -21.45 -29.32 29.75
CA ASP A 47 -21.59 -28.97 31.17
C ASP A 47 -20.22 -28.85 31.83
N ASP A 48 -19.89 -27.63 32.26
CA ASP A 48 -18.62 -27.30 32.89
C ASP A 48 -18.48 -27.86 34.31
N THR A 49 -19.59 -28.24 34.96
CA THR A 49 -19.56 -28.92 36.26
C THR A 49 -19.00 -30.35 36.14
N CYS A 50 -19.01 -30.94 34.94
CA CYS A 50 -18.47 -32.28 34.70
C CYS A 50 -16.95 -32.35 34.89
N TYR A 51 -16.23 -31.22 34.80
CA TYR A 51 -14.79 -31.18 35.07
C TYR A 51 -14.46 -31.56 36.53
N ASP A 52 -15.35 -31.27 37.47
CA ASP A 52 -15.19 -31.63 38.89
C ASP A 52 -15.45 -33.12 39.17
N LEU A 53 -16.10 -33.82 38.23
CA LEU A 53 -16.52 -35.22 38.38
C LEU A 53 -15.46 -36.22 37.89
N ILE A 54 -14.49 -35.78 37.09
CA ILE A 54 -13.49 -36.64 36.44
C ILE A 54 -12.09 -36.45 37.03
N ASP A 55 -11.28 -37.51 37.09
CA ASP A 55 -9.87 -37.36 37.46
C ASP A 55 -9.12 -36.64 36.33
N SER A 56 -8.51 -35.51 36.63
CA SER A 56 -7.60 -34.77 35.75
C SER A 56 -6.56 -35.61 34.97
N LYS A 57 -6.21 -36.82 35.45
CA LYS A 57 -5.30 -37.74 34.74
C LYS A 57 -5.91 -38.45 33.53
N THR A 58 -7.24 -38.46 33.39
CA THR A 58 -7.95 -39.10 32.27
C THR A 58 -7.97 -38.24 31.01
N LEU A 59 -7.68 -36.94 31.12
CA LEU A 59 -7.67 -36.03 29.98
C LEU A 59 -6.46 -36.28 29.08
N SER A 60 -6.69 -36.86 27.90
CA SER A 60 -5.67 -37.01 26.86
C SER A 60 -5.29 -35.67 26.23
N ASP A 61 -4.10 -35.57 25.64
CA ASP A 61 -3.67 -34.38 24.89
C ASP A 61 -4.62 -34.07 23.70
N ASN A 62 -5.24 -35.10 23.10
CA ASN A 62 -6.18 -34.92 21.99
C ASN A 62 -7.51 -34.33 22.48
N LEU A 63 -8.05 -34.87 23.58
CA LEU A 63 -9.26 -34.38 24.21
C LEU A 63 -9.10 -32.93 24.68
N ILE A 64 -7.98 -32.61 25.35
CA ILE A 64 -7.69 -31.24 25.80
C ILE A 64 -7.72 -30.27 24.62
N LEU A 65 -7.05 -30.60 23.51
CA LEU A 65 -7.04 -29.76 22.32
C LEU A 65 -8.44 -29.60 21.72
N ARG A 66 -9.23 -30.69 21.64
CA ARG A 66 -10.61 -30.63 21.13
C ARG A 66 -11.49 -29.70 21.98
N LEU A 67 -11.43 -29.82 23.31
CA LEU A 67 -12.20 -28.98 24.24
C LEU A 67 -11.80 -27.50 24.10
N MET A 68 -10.51 -27.20 24.02
CA MET A 68 -10.01 -25.83 23.84
C MET A 68 -10.47 -25.20 22.53
N LEU A 69 -10.57 -26.00 21.45
CA LEU A 69 -11.02 -25.53 20.13
C LEU A 69 -12.54 -25.40 20.03
N ASP A 70 -13.29 -26.21 20.77
CA ASP A 70 -14.75 -26.17 20.81
C ASP A 70 -15.24 -24.94 21.59
N ASN A 71 -14.64 -24.67 22.76
CA ASN A 71 -15.00 -23.52 23.58
C ASN A 71 -13.78 -23.04 24.39
N SER A 72 -13.38 -21.79 24.18
CA SER A 72 -12.22 -21.22 24.89
C SER A 72 -12.36 -21.21 26.41
N LYS A 73 -13.59 -21.19 26.94
CA LYS A 73 -13.83 -21.29 28.40
C LYS A 73 -13.34 -22.62 29.00
N ALA A 74 -13.19 -23.67 28.21
CA ALA A 74 -12.63 -24.94 28.68
C ALA A 74 -11.24 -24.75 29.32
N ILE A 75 -10.47 -23.74 28.89
CA ILE A 75 -9.16 -23.40 29.46
C ILE A 75 -9.26 -23.05 30.96
N GLU A 76 -10.39 -22.48 31.40
CA GLU A 76 -10.62 -22.12 32.81
C GLU A 76 -10.86 -23.34 33.70
N HIS A 77 -11.45 -24.41 33.14
CA HIS A 77 -11.85 -25.61 33.87
C HIS A 77 -10.79 -26.72 33.83
N ILE A 78 -10.01 -26.82 32.75
CA ILE A 78 -8.94 -27.82 32.65
C ILE A 78 -7.81 -27.44 33.63
N PRO A 79 -7.34 -28.36 34.48
CA PRO A 79 -6.23 -28.09 35.38
C PRO A 79 -4.99 -27.61 34.61
N LYS A 80 -4.45 -26.45 34.99
CA LYS A 80 -3.33 -25.79 34.29
C LYS A 80 -2.11 -26.69 34.05
N ARG A 81 -1.86 -27.66 34.94
CA ARG A 81 -0.76 -28.64 34.84
C ARG A 81 -0.91 -29.61 33.65
N ASN A 82 -2.14 -29.78 33.13
CA ASN A 82 -2.46 -30.64 32.00
C ASN A 82 -2.36 -29.89 30.66
N ILE A 83 -2.57 -28.57 30.64
CA ILE A 83 -2.43 -27.77 29.42
C ILE A 83 -0.95 -27.45 29.18
N LYS A 84 -0.37 -28.11 28.18
CA LYS A 84 1.01 -27.88 27.73
C LYS A 84 1.08 -26.74 26.72
N THR A 85 2.26 -26.16 26.53
CA THR A 85 2.50 -25.11 25.53
C THR A 85 2.12 -25.56 24.12
N GLU A 86 2.31 -26.84 23.80
CA GLU A 86 1.98 -27.43 22.50
C GLU A 86 0.47 -27.41 22.21
N HIS A 87 -0.39 -27.43 23.23
CA HIS A 87 -1.84 -27.29 23.03
C HIS A 87 -2.19 -25.88 22.56
N TYR A 88 -1.62 -24.86 23.20
CA TYR A 88 -1.80 -23.46 22.80
C TYR A 88 -1.22 -23.18 21.41
N ILE A 89 -0.05 -23.74 21.08
CA ILE A 89 0.53 -23.60 19.73
C ILE A 89 -0.41 -24.19 18.68
N LYS A 90 -0.91 -25.41 18.87
CA LYS A 90 -1.86 -26.03 17.92
C LYS A 90 -3.16 -25.24 17.80
N MET A 91 -3.66 -24.69 18.91
CA MET A 91 -4.84 -23.84 18.92
C MET A 91 -4.65 -22.59 18.04
N VAL A 92 -3.55 -21.86 18.20
CA VAL A 92 -3.28 -20.67 17.38
C VAL A 92 -2.82 -20.97 15.95
N GLU A 93 -2.26 -22.15 15.69
CA GLU A 93 -1.94 -22.60 14.33
C GLU A 93 -3.20 -22.87 13.50
N LEU A 94 -4.29 -23.31 14.15
CA LEU A 94 -5.59 -23.53 13.50
C LEU A 94 -6.35 -22.22 13.28
N ASP A 95 -6.37 -21.34 14.28
CA ASP A 95 -6.87 -19.96 14.14
C ASP A 95 -6.03 -19.01 15.00
N GLY A 96 -5.22 -18.17 14.35
CA GLY A 96 -4.34 -17.23 15.03
C GLY A 96 -5.05 -16.23 15.94
N MET A 97 -6.36 -16.00 15.76
CA MET A 97 -7.14 -15.09 16.61
C MET A 97 -7.41 -15.66 18.01
N THR A 98 -7.33 -16.98 18.17
CA THR A 98 -7.51 -17.67 19.46
C THR A 98 -6.47 -17.28 20.52
N ILE A 99 -5.40 -16.58 20.13
CA ILE A 99 -4.45 -16.00 21.07
C ILE A 99 -5.12 -15.05 22.09
N GLN A 100 -6.23 -14.41 21.73
CA GLN A 100 -6.99 -13.53 22.63
C GLN A 100 -7.60 -14.29 23.82
N ASP A 101 -7.82 -15.60 23.66
CA ASP A 101 -8.40 -16.49 24.65
C ASP A 101 -7.31 -17.15 25.53
N ILE A 102 -6.04 -17.02 25.15
CA ILE A 102 -4.93 -17.61 25.90
C ILE A 102 -4.62 -16.76 27.13
N PRO A 103 -4.57 -17.36 28.32
CA PRO A 103 -4.33 -16.60 29.54
C PRO A 103 -2.92 -15.97 29.52
N PRO A 104 -2.74 -14.73 30.02
CA PRO A 104 -1.46 -14.01 29.91
C PRO A 104 -0.24 -14.74 30.46
N PHE A 105 -0.41 -15.57 31.50
CA PHE A 105 0.68 -16.33 32.11
C PHE A 105 1.20 -17.48 31.21
N ALA A 106 0.40 -17.91 30.22
CA ALA A 106 0.76 -18.99 29.31
C ALA A 106 1.41 -18.48 28.02
N LEU A 107 1.20 -17.21 27.67
CA LEU A 107 1.77 -16.58 26.49
C LEU A 107 3.30 -16.58 26.54
N ASN A 108 3.92 -16.89 25.41
CA ASN A 108 5.36 -16.85 25.21
C ASN A 108 5.67 -16.61 23.72
N SER A 109 6.94 -16.38 23.39
CA SER A 109 7.35 -16.07 22.02
C SER A 109 6.95 -17.16 21.00
N ALA A 110 6.94 -18.44 21.38
CA ALA A 110 6.56 -19.52 20.45
C ALA A 110 5.08 -19.46 20.07
N ILE A 111 4.19 -19.26 21.06
CA ILE A 111 2.75 -19.09 20.83
C ILE A 111 2.49 -17.83 20.01
N CYS A 112 3.11 -16.70 20.37
CA CYS A 112 2.92 -15.44 19.66
C CYS A 112 3.38 -15.52 18.20
N ASN A 113 4.55 -16.12 17.93
CA ASN A 113 5.05 -16.33 16.57
C ASN A 113 4.13 -17.26 15.75
N ALA A 114 3.64 -18.36 16.35
CA ALA A 114 2.70 -19.25 15.70
C ALA A 114 1.39 -18.54 15.34
N ALA A 115 0.84 -17.74 16.27
CA ALA A 115 -0.40 -16.99 16.07
C ALA A 115 -0.29 -15.97 14.92
N VAL A 116 0.78 -15.15 14.87
CA VAL A 116 0.94 -14.18 13.79
C VAL A 116 1.24 -14.81 12.44
N LYS A 117 1.91 -15.97 12.44
CA LYS A 117 2.14 -16.75 11.22
C LYS A 117 0.83 -17.30 10.65
N ALA A 118 -0.09 -17.72 11.50
CA ALA A 118 -1.42 -18.18 11.09
C ALA A 118 -2.33 -17.01 10.68
N ASN A 119 -2.35 -15.94 11.47
CA ASN A 119 -3.12 -14.73 11.18
C ASN A 119 -2.36 -13.47 11.66
N PRO A 120 -1.87 -12.61 10.75
CA PRO A 120 -1.12 -11.41 11.13
C PRO A 120 -1.88 -10.44 12.04
N LYS A 121 -3.23 -10.47 12.05
CA LYS A 121 -4.05 -9.66 12.97
C LYS A 121 -3.87 -10.07 14.43
N ALA A 122 -3.39 -11.29 14.71
CA ALA A 122 -3.06 -11.75 16.05
C ALA A 122 -2.03 -10.84 16.75
N HIS A 123 -1.23 -10.08 15.99
CA HIS A 123 -0.29 -9.09 16.53
C HIS A 123 -0.95 -8.12 17.52
N GLU A 124 -2.22 -7.76 17.31
CA GLU A 124 -2.97 -6.83 18.16
C GLU A 124 -3.19 -7.36 19.60
N PHE A 125 -3.03 -8.67 19.81
CA PHE A 125 -3.19 -9.35 21.10
C PHE A 125 -1.86 -9.79 21.71
N VAL A 126 -0.72 -9.58 21.03
CA VAL A 126 0.59 -9.97 21.54
C VAL A 126 1.10 -8.92 22.53
N PRO A 127 1.36 -9.29 23.79
CA PRO A 127 1.88 -8.36 24.80
C PRO A 127 3.19 -7.71 24.37
N GLU A 128 3.36 -6.42 24.63
CA GLU A 128 4.55 -5.64 24.24
C GLU A 128 5.87 -6.28 24.74
N ASN A 129 5.87 -6.85 25.95
CA ASN A 129 7.03 -7.51 26.53
C ASN A 129 7.43 -8.82 25.82
N LEU A 130 6.57 -9.36 24.95
CA LEU A 130 6.85 -10.52 24.10
C LEU A 130 7.12 -10.14 22.63
N GLN A 131 7.04 -8.84 22.30
CA GLN A 131 7.41 -8.32 20.98
C GLN A 131 8.92 -8.07 20.89
N ASP A 132 9.71 -9.12 21.11
CA ASP A 132 11.15 -9.06 20.94
C ASP A 132 11.55 -8.85 19.46
N GLN A 133 12.84 -8.60 19.23
CA GLN A 133 13.34 -8.30 17.89
C GLN A 133 13.14 -9.47 16.91
N GLU A 134 13.21 -10.71 17.39
CA GLU A 134 13.02 -11.89 16.55
C GLU A 134 11.57 -12.00 16.09
N TYR A 135 10.62 -11.84 17.01
CA TYR A 135 9.19 -11.79 16.73
C TYR A 135 8.85 -10.69 15.71
N VAL A 136 9.32 -9.46 15.94
CA VAL A 136 9.05 -8.33 15.02
C VAL A 136 9.62 -8.63 13.64
N ASN A 137 10.85 -9.16 13.56
CA ASN A 137 11.47 -9.52 12.29
C ASN A 137 10.69 -10.62 11.55
N ASN A 138 10.20 -11.63 12.27
CA ASN A 138 9.38 -12.70 11.69
C ASN A 138 8.04 -12.18 11.16
N LEU A 139 7.36 -11.34 11.96
CA LEU A 139 6.11 -10.68 11.56
C LEU A 139 6.30 -9.87 10.27
N LEU A 140 7.36 -9.07 10.18
CA LEU A 140 7.64 -8.26 9.00
C LEU A 140 8.02 -9.08 7.77
N ARG A 141 8.70 -10.22 7.94
CA ARG A 141 9.00 -11.14 6.82
C ARG A 141 7.75 -11.79 6.25
N HIS A 142 6.78 -12.15 7.10
CA HIS A 142 5.54 -12.78 6.66
C HIS A 142 4.48 -11.76 6.21
N THR A 143 4.44 -10.60 6.86
CA THR A 143 3.46 -9.54 6.58
C THR A 143 4.14 -8.18 6.51
N PRO A 144 4.88 -7.88 5.42
CA PRO A 144 5.64 -6.64 5.30
C PRO A 144 4.80 -5.38 5.53
N SER A 145 3.54 -5.38 5.07
CA SER A 145 2.62 -4.23 5.20
C SER A 145 2.35 -3.77 6.63
N TYR A 146 2.70 -4.58 7.65
CA TYR A 146 2.59 -4.21 9.06
C TYR A 146 3.72 -3.30 9.55
N VAL A 147 4.70 -2.96 8.72
CA VAL A 147 5.80 -2.06 9.08
C VAL A 147 5.35 -0.76 9.77
N ASN A 148 4.21 -0.18 9.38
CA ASN A 148 3.67 1.04 10.00
C ASN A 148 2.94 0.80 11.33
N ARG A 149 2.66 -0.46 11.70
CA ARG A 149 2.04 -0.86 12.98
C ARG A 149 3.06 -1.15 14.06
N ILE A 150 4.32 -1.37 13.68
CA ILE A 150 5.44 -1.64 14.61
C ILE A 150 6.06 -0.33 15.07
N ASP A 151 6.44 -0.22 16.34
CA ASP A 151 7.18 0.95 16.83
C ASP A 151 8.49 1.13 16.04
N ILE A 152 8.80 2.37 15.65
CA ILE A 152 9.99 2.65 14.84
C ILE A 152 11.30 2.16 15.50
N THR A 153 11.36 2.15 16.83
CA THR A 153 12.52 1.70 17.60
C THR A 153 12.79 0.19 17.47
N GLN A 154 11.79 -0.60 17.09
CA GLN A 154 11.89 -2.06 16.90
C GLN A 154 12.14 -2.46 15.44
N ARG A 155 12.14 -1.51 14.50
CA ARG A 155 12.30 -1.79 13.07
C ARG A 155 13.77 -1.96 12.69
N ASP A 156 14.18 -3.18 12.39
CA ASP A 156 15.53 -3.45 11.91
C ASP A 156 15.69 -2.98 10.45
N THR A 157 16.63 -2.05 10.23
CA THR A 157 16.91 -1.49 8.90
C THR A 157 17.34 -2.56 7.88
N LYS A 158 18.09 -3.59 8.28
CA LYS A 158 18.51 -4.68 7.37
C LYS A 158 17.32 -5.54 6.95
N VAL A 159 16.36 -5.76 7.86
CA VAL A 159 15.11 -6.45 7.53
C VAL A 159 14.33 -5.62 6.53
N LEU A 160 14.10 -4.32 6.81
CA LEU A 160 13.40 -3.42 5.89
C LEU A 160 14.04 -3.35 4.50
N GLU A 161 15.37 -3.30 4.43
CA GLU A 161 16.10 -3.37 3.15
C GLU A 161 15.84 -4.69 2.42
N GLY A 162 15.81 -5.82 3.12
CA GLY A 162 15.49 -7.12 2.55
C GLY A 162 14.05 -7.19 2.02
N LEU A 163 13.08 -6.65 2.76
CA LEU A 163 11.68 -6.60 2.31
C LEU A 163 11.52 -5.83 0.99
N VAL A 164 12.24 -4.72 0.85
CA VAL A 164 12.23 -3.90 -0.38
C VAL A 164 12.90 -4.62 -1.54
N GLU A 165 13.98 -5.36 -1.26
CA GLU A 165 14.68 -6.16 -2.27
C GLU A 165 13.76 -7.26 -2.84
N ASP A 166 12.96 -7.89 -1.99
CA ASP A 166 12.01 -8.94 -2.34
C ASP A 166 10.75 -8.36 -3.04
N ASN A 167 10.20 -7.26 -2.53
CA ASN A 167 9.03 -6.60 -3.11
C ASN A 167 9.07 -5.07 -2.89
N PRO A 168 9.40 -4.27 -3.91
CA PRO A 168 9.54 -2.81 -3.76
C PRO A 168 8.25 -2.09 -3.37
N ILE A 169 7.07 -2.68 -3.62
CA ILE A 169 5.75 -2.12 -3.26
C ILE A 169 5.64 -1.88 -1.74
N ILE A 170 6.44 -2.57 -0.92
CA ILE A 170 6.45 -2.34 0.52
C ILE A 170 6.75 -0.88 0.89
N LEU A 171 7.48 -0.15 0.04
CA LEU A 171 7.81 1.26 0.27
C LEU A 171 6.55 2.12 0.52
N ARG A 172 5.41 1.77 -0.09
CA ARG A 172 4.11 2.44 0.13
C ARG A 172 3.64 2.39 1.58
N PHE A 173 3.91 1.28 2.28
CA PHE A 173 3.47 1.06 3.66
C PHE A 173 4.49 1.51 4.69
N MET A 174 5.75 1.71 4.30
CA MET A 174 6.80 2.23 5.17
C MET A 174 6.54 3.69 5.56
N THR A 175 6.93 4.10 6.76
CA THR A 175 6.85 5.51 7.17
C THR A 175 7.92 6.35 6.47
N MET A 176 7.77 7.68 6.43
CA MET A 176 8.77 8.56 5.83
C MET A 176 10.16 8.43 6.48
N GLN A 177 10.22 8.06 7.76
CA GLN A 177 11.47 7.87 8.50
C GLN A 177 12.20 6.58 8.08
N ASP A 178 11.46 5.53 7.75
CA ASP A 178 12.01 4.26 7.27
C ASP A 178 12.53 4.36 5.82
N ARG A 179 11.98 5.30 5.03
CA ARG A 179 12.33 5.52 3.61
C ARG A 179 13.67 6.25 3.47
N THR A 180 14.72 5.62 3.99
CA THR A 180 16.09 6.12 3.85
C THR A 180 16.50 6.20 2.38
N LYS A 181 17.52 7.01 2.07
CA LYS A 181 18.06 7.13 0.72
C LYS A 181 18.41 5.76 0.12
N LYS A 182 19.01 4.86 0.91
CA LYS A 182 19.41 3.53 0.46
C LYS A 182 18.21 2.65 0.12
N ILE A 183 17.19 2.63 0.98
CA ILE A 183 15.94 1.89 0.75
C ILE A 183 15.20 2.42 -0.48
N CYS A 184 15.08 3.74 -0.61
CA CYS A 184 14.44 4.37 -1.76
C CYS A 184 15.13 4.00 -3.08
N LEU A 185 16.46 4.08 -3.13
CA LEU A 185 17.23 3.74 -4.33
C LEU A 185 17.08 2.25 -4.70
N LYS A 186 17.15 1.33 -3.72
CA LYS A 186 16.87 -0.09 -3.96
C LYS A 186 15.47 -0.33 -4.52
N ALA A 187 14.46 0.34 -3.97
CA ALA A 187 13.09 0.21 -4.44
C ALA A 187 12.96 0.69 -5.90
N MET A 188 13.56 1.83 -6.23
CA MET A 188 13.55 2.40 -7.58
C MET A 188 14.33 1.55 -8.60
N GLU A 189 15.43 0.92 -8.20
CA GLU A 189 16.19 0.00 -9.06
C GLU A 189 15.34 -1.20 -9.49
N LYS A 190 14.42 -1.67 -8.64
CA LYS A 190 13.47 -2.75 -8.96
C LYS A 190 12.25 -2.26 -9.71
N ASP A 191 11.69 -1.14 -9.26
CA ASP A 191 10.47 -0.54 -9.80
C ASP A 191 10.54 0.98 -9.68
N TYR A 192 10.76 1.65 -10.81
CA TYR A 192 10.87 3.11 -10.86
C TYR A 192 9.61 3.83 -10.35
N THR A 193 8.44 3.19 -10.37
CA THR A 193 7.20 3.82 -9.91
C THR A 193 7.23 4.10 -8.41
N MET A 194 8.15 3.47 -7.66
CA MET A 194 8.37 3.74 -6.24
C MET A 194 8.88 5.15 -5.94
N ILE A 195 9.38 5.88 -6.95
CA ILE A 195 9.74 7.30 -6.84
C ILE A 195 8.60 8.14 -6.24
N GLN A 196 7.34 7.80 -6.53
CA GLN A 196 6.17 8.50 -5.97
C GLN A 196 6.18 8.53 -4.43
N TYR A 197 6.78 7.53 -3.78
CA TYR A 197 6.82 7.38 -2.33
C TYR A 197 8.08 7.97 -1.69
N PHE A 198 9.00 8.55 -2.44
CA PHE A 198 10.23 9.10 -1.86
C PHE A 198 9.92 10.30 -0.95
N PRO A 199 10.49 10.35 0.27
CA PRO A 199 10.37 11.53 1.11
C PRO A 199 11.13 12.71 0.47
N GLU A 200 10.68 13.94 0.73
CA GLU A 200 11.21 15.14 0.06
C GLU A 200 12.74 15.27 0.22
N LYS A 201 13.26 15.01 1.41
CA LYS A 201 14.71 15.02 1.70
C LYS A 201 15.53 14.06 0.81
N VAL A 202 14.95 12.93 0.40
CA VAL A 202 15.62 11.97 -0.50
C VAL A 202 15.38 12.37 -1.96
N TYR A 203 14.16 12.80 -2.30
CA TYR A 203 13.80 13.20 -3.65
C TYR A 203 14.61 14.41 -4.14
N GLU A 204 14.84 15.39 -3.27
CA GLU A 204 15.59 16.63 -3.58
C GLU A 204 17.12 16.43 -3.60
N ASP A 205 17.63 15.25 -3.21
CA ASP A 205 19.06 14.98 -3.25
C ASP A 205 19.57 15.01 -4.71
N ALA A 206 20.56 15.86 -4.97
CA ALA A 206 21.07 16.08 -6.32
C ALA A 206 21.53 14.79 -7.02
N LYS A 207 22.14 13.84 -6.29
CA LYS A 207 22.58 12.56 -6.89
C LYS A 207 21.38 11.67 -7.20
N VAL A 208 20.35 11.66 -6.35
CA VAL A 208 19.11 10.91 -6.59
C VAL A 208 18.37 11.49 -7.80
N LEU A 209 18.26 12.81 -7.92
CA LEU A 209 17.67 13.47 -9.09
C LEU A 209 18.39 13.10 -10.39
N GLU A 210 19.72 13.08 -10.38
CA GLU A 210 20.51 12.67 -11.55
C GLU A 210 20.27 11.20 -11.91
N LEU A 211 20.18 10.30 -10.93
CA LEU A 211 19.84 8.89 -11.17
C LEU A 211 18.44 8.75 -11.75
N MET A 212 17.43 9.40 -11.13
CA MET A 212 16.05 9.40 -11.60
C MET A 212 15.95 9.89 -13.04
N ALA A 213 16.55 11.03 -13.38
CA ALA A 213 16.48 11.62 -14.73
C ALA A 213 17.12 10.77 -15.85
N ASN A 214 17.92 9.75 -15.49
CA ASN A 214 18.55 8.83 -16.41
C ASN A 214 17.77 7.51 -16.58
N LEU A 215 16.69 7.29 -15.82
CA LEU A 215 15.84 6.11 -15.99
C LEU A 215 15.20 6.09 -17.38
N GLU A 216 15.06 4.90 -17.95
CA GLU A 216 14.56 4.68 -19.31
C GLU A 216 13.19 5.34 -19.56
N CYS A 217 12.30 5.30 -18.56
CA CYS A 217 10.97 5.89 -18.63
C CYS A 217 10.97 7.42 -18.86
N PHE A 218 12.07 8.12 -18.59
CA PHE A 218 12.22 9.56 -18.82
C PHE A 218 13.05 9.90 -20.07
N GLN A 219 13.55 8.90 -20.81
CA GLN A 219 14.40 9.15 -21.97
C GLN A 219 13.61 9.42 -23.25
N ASN A 220 12.51 8.69 -23.47
CA ASN A 220 11.72 8.75 -24.71
C ASN A 220 10.20 8.80 -24.42
N PRO A 221 9.69 9.89 -23.83
CA PRO A 221 8.28 10.01 -23.51
C PRO A 221 7.40 10.14 -24.75
N THR A 222 6.33 9.36 -24.75
CA THR A 222 5.24 9.46 -25.74
C THR A 222 4.04 10.24 -25.18
N VAL A 223 3.93 10.29 -23.86
CA VAL A 223 2.87 10.97 -23.10
C VAL A 223 3.47 11.87 -22.03
N ARG A 224 2.65 12.79 -21.49
CA ARG A 224 3.05 13.64 -20.37
C ARG A 224 3.40 12.76 -19.16
N PHE A 225 4.48 13.09 -18.47
CA PHE A 225 4.90 12.39 -17.26
C PHE A 225 3.86 12.51 -16.15
N ASP A 226 3.82 11.48 -15.31
CA ASP A 226 3.00 11.47 -14.11
C ASP A 226 3.49 12.52 -13.10
N ALA A 227 2.52 13.24 -12.54
CA ALA A 227 2.69 14.24 -11.50
C ALA A 227 3.31 13.67 -10.22
N GLU A 228 3.01 12.42 -9.90
CA GLU A 228 3.49 11.73 -8.70
C GLU A 228 4.96 11.33 -8.83
N LEU A 229 5.40 11.04 -10.06
CA LEU A 229 6.79 10.66 -10.38
C LEU A 229 7.68 11.87 -10.60
N VAL A 230 7.20 12.87 -11.35
CA VAL A 230 7.98 14.04 -11.76
C VAL A 230 7.51 15.27 -10.99
N ARG A 231 8.14 15.52 -9.85
CA ARG A 231 8.01 16.76 -9.08
C ARG A 231 8.92 17.83 -9.65
N LYS A 232 8.76 19.07 -9.16
CA LYS A 232 9.48 20.25 -9.66
C LYS A 232 11.02 20.09 -9.72
N PRO A 233 11.71 19.53 -8.69
CA PRO A 233 13.16 19.35 -8.77
C PRO A 233 13.58 18.42 -9.92
N LEU A 234 12.88 17.32 -10.14
CA LEU A 234 13.20 16.37 -11.21
C LEU A 234 12.85 16.94 -12.59
N ALA A 235 11.72 17.66 -12.72
CA ALA A 235 11.33 18.33 -13.95
C ALA A 235 12.43 19.30 -14.44
N LYS A 236 13.06 20.04 -13.53
CA LYS A 236 14.19 20.93 -13.84
C LYS A 236 15.40 20.17 -14.37
N VAL A 237 15.74 19.04 -13.76
CA VAL A 237 16.89 18.21 -14.20
C VAL A 237 16.61 17.57 -15.56
N ILE A 238 15.41 17.03 -15.77
CA ILE A 238 14.98 16.48 -17.06
C ILE A 238 15.05 17.56 -18.15
N PHE A 239 14.46 18.73 -17.93
CA PHE A 239 14.46 19.82 -18.90
C PHE A 239 15.87 20.32 -19.21
N LYS A 240 16.72 20.49 -18.20
CA LYS A 240 18.11 20.93 -18.40
C LYS A 240 18.89 19.96 -19.28
N LYS A 241 18.69 18.65 -19.11
CA LYS A 241 19.35 17.62 -19.92
C LYS A 241 18.76 17.51 -21.32
N ARG A 242 17.44 17.69 -21.43
CA ARG A 242 16.67 17.41 -22.64
C ARG A 242 15.54 18.44 -22.83
N PRO A 243 15.85 19.66 -23.31
CA PRO A 243 14.87 20.72 -23.46
C PRO A 243 13.68 20.36 -24.37
N GLU A 244 13.87 19.45 -25.32
CA GLU A 244 12.83 18.91 -26.19
C GLU A 244 11.69 18.20 -25.43
N HIS A 245 11.95 17.75 -24.20
CA HIS A 245 10.95 17.11 -23.35
C HIS A 245 9.99 18.07 -22.64
N TYR A 246 10.16 19.38 -22.82
CA TYR A 246 9.34 20.40 -22.17
C TYR A 246 7.83 20.11 -22.21
N ARG A 247 7.32 19.71 -23.38
CA ARG A 247 5.89 19.43 -23.60
C ARG A 247 5.34 18.27 -22.77
N TYR A 248 6.21 17.35 -22.34
CA TYR A 248 5.86 16.16 -21.57
C TYR A 248 5.96 16.39 -20.06
N LEU A 249 6.46 17.54 -19.59
CA LEU A 249 6.55 17.82 -18.16
C LEU A 249 5.15 18.06 -17.57
N PRO A 250 4.90 17.69 -16.30
CA PRO A 250 3.63 18.01 -15.64
C PRO A 250 3.46 19.54 -15.51
N MET A 251 2.29 20.07 -15.85
CA MET A 251 2.08 21.53 -15.99
C MET A 251 2.43 22.33 -14.73
N PHE A 252 2.15 21.80 -13.55
CA PHE A 252 2.43 22.48 -12.28
C PHE A 252 3.93 22.52 -11.92
N THR A 253 4.78 21.73 -12.59
CA THR A 253 6.23 21.74 -12.37
C THR A 253 6.95 22.81 -13.18
N ILE A 254 6.31 23.29 -14.26
CA ILE A 254 6.86 24.28 -15.19
C ILE A 254 6.89 25.64 -14.51
N ASP A 255 8.07 26.26 -14.47
CA ASP A 255 8.24 27.65 -14.06
C ASP A 255 8.48 28.59 -15.26
N LYS A 256 8.47 29.90 -14.98
CA LYS A 256 8.58 30.94 -16.00
C LYS A 256 9.92 30.88 -16.74
N GLU A 257 11.01 30.54 -16.06
CA GLU A 257 12.33 30.44 -16.66
C GLU A 257 12.40 29.27 -17.65
N MET A 258 11.87 28.11 -17.26
CA MET A 258 11.74 26.96 -18.15
C MET A 258 10.90 27.30 -19.39
N ALA A 259 9.76 27.98 -19.20
CA ALA A 259 8.90 28.39 -20.31
C ALA A 259 9.62 29.34 -21.28
N ILE A 260 10.34 30.34 -20.78
CA ILE A 260 11.12 31.27 -21.62
C ILE A 260 12.18 30.50 -22.42
N GLN A 261 12.93 29.61 -21.78
CA GLN A 261 13.97 28.83 -22.46
C GLN A 261 13.38 27.89 -23.51
N ALA A 262 12.28 27.21 -23.20
CA ALA A 262 11.61 26.30 -24.12
C ALA A 262 11.03 27.04 -25.35
N ILE A 263 10.42 28.21 -25.14
CA ILE A 263 9.88 29.05 -26.22
C ILE A 263 10.99 29.62 -27.10
N LYS A 264 12.15 29.98 -26.53
CA LYS A 264 13.32 30.40 -27.31
C LYS A 264 13.87 29.29 -28.22
N ASN A 265 13.68 28.03 -27.82
CA ASN A 265 14.12 26.88 -28.61
C ASN A 265 13.08 26.51 -29.69
N ASP A 266 11.80 26.48 -29.32
CA ASP A 266 10.68 26.28 -30.25
C ASP A 266 9.46 27.09 -29.78
N PRO A 267 8.97 28.06 -30.58
CA PRO A 267 7.84 28.89 -30.20
C PRO A 267 6.54 28.10 -29.97
N HIS A 268 6.38 26.89 -30.53
CA HIS A 268 5.20 26.04 -30.30
C HIS A 268 5.11 25.51 -28.86
N ASN A 269 6.19 25.57 -28.08
CA ASN A 269 6.15 25.24 -26.66
C ASN A 269 5.18 26.13 -25.86
N ILE A 270 4.78 27.29 -26.38
CA ILE A 270 3.73 28.13 -25.79
C ILE A 270 2.43 27.36 -25.51
N TYR A 271 2.08 26.38 -26.35
CA TYR A 271 0.87 25.57 -26.18
C TYR A 271 0.99 24.54 -25.05
N ALA A 272 2.21 24.15 -24.70
CA ALA A 272 2.47 23.30 -23.54
C ALA A 272 2.64 24.09 -22.23
N THR A 273 2.77 25.42 -22.32
CA THR A 273 2.97 26.31 -21.18
C THR A 273 1.67 26.54 -20.40
N PRO A 274 1.70 26.46 -19.05
CA PRO A 274 0.55 26.78 -18.19
C PRO A 274 -0.03 28.18 -18.41
N SER A 275 -1.37 28.30 -18.42
CA SER A 275 -2.07 29.56 -18.69
C SER A 275 -1.70 30.71 -17.74
N HIS A 276 -1.47 30.42 -16.46
CA HIS A 276 -1.08 31.44 -15.48
C HIS A 276 0.30 32.08 -15.77
N LEU A 277 1.18 31.42 -16.54
CA LEU A 277 2.46 31.97 -16.96
C LEU A 277 2.34 32.82 -18.24
N LYS A 278 1.26 32.66 -18.99
CA LYS A 278 1.00 33.36 -20.26
C LYS A 278 0.12 34.61 -20.09
N SER A 279 -0.51 34.77 -18.93
CA SER A 279 -1.52 35.81 -18.66
C SER A 279 -1.01 37.25 -18.79
N ASP A 280 0.29 37.48 -18.56
CA ASP A 280 0.91 38.81 -18.76
C ASP A 280 1.24 39.12 -20.23
N GLY A 281 1.01 38.16 -21.14
CA GLY A 281 1.29 38.25 -22.58
C GLY A 281 2.76 38.31 -22.97
N LYS A 282 3.70 38.37 -22.02
CA LYS A 282 5.14 38.50 -22.33
C LYS A 282 5.70 37.28 -23.03
N LEU A 283 5.19 36.09 -22.71
CA LEU A 283 5.58 34.87 -23.42
C LEU A 283 5.09 34.88 -24.87
N TRP A 284 3.92 35.46 -25.14
CA TRP A 284 3.42 35.64 -26.50
C TRP A 284 4.21 36.67 -27.29
N GLU A 285 4.69 37.75 -26.65
CA GLU A 285 5.62 38.68 -27.29
C GLU A 285 6.88 37.95 -27.79
N LEU A 286 7.46 37.08 -26.95
CA LEU A 286 8.62 36.26 -27.30
C LEU A 286 8.33 35.26 -28.43
N VAL A 287 7.14 34.68 -28.46
CA VAL A 287 6.68 33.80 -29.55
C VAL A 287 6.61 34.57 -30.86
N LEU A 288 5.98 35.74 -30.86
CA LEU A 288 5.74 36.54 -32.06
C LEU A 288 7.03 37.13 -32.65
N GLN A 289 8.06 37.36 -31.82
CA GLN A 289 9.39 37.71 -32.29
C GLN A 289 10.04 36.61 -33.13
N GLN A 290 9.69 35.35 -32.91
CA GLN A 290 10.26 34.20 -33.63
C GLN A 290 9.36 33.73 -34.78
N ASN A 291 8.05 33.68 -34.53
CA ASN A 291 7.08 33.28 -35.52
C ASN A 291 5.80 34.12 -35.42
N GLU A 292 5.72 35.12 -36.30
CA GLU A 292 4.56 36.00 -36.40
C GLU A 292 3.26 35.28 -36.78
N SER A 293 3.32 34.10 -37.42
CA SER A 293 2.12 33.38 -37.87
C SER A 293 1.28 32.83 -36.72
N LEU A 294 1.85 32.74 -35.51
CA LEU A 294 1.16 32.22 -34.32
C LEU A 294 0.22 33.25 -33.67
N CYS A 295 0.10 34.46 -34.24
CA CYS A 295 -0.75 35.52 -33.72
C CYS A 295 -2.26 35.26 -33.81
N ASP A 296 -2.68 34.37 -34.71
CA ASP A 296 -4.09 34.24 -35.11
C ASP A 296 -4.98 33.61 -34.02
N HIS A 297 -4.38 32.90 -33.07
CA HIS A 297 -5.09 32.10 -32.05
C HIS A 297 -4.71 32.47 -30.61
N ILE A 298 -4.19 33.69 -30.38
CA ILE A 298 -3.82 34.13 -29.02
C ILE A 298 -5.08 34.47 -28.22
N PRO A 299 -5.37 33.80 -27.08
CA PRO A 299 -6.53 34.11 -26.26
C PRO A 299 -6.51 35.55 -25.73
N ALA A 300 -7.65 36.25 -25.72
CA ALA A 300 -7.72 37.66 -25.33
C ALA A 300 -7.19 37.94 -23.91
N ASN A 301 -7.37 36.99 -22.99
CA ASN A 301 -6.85 37.04 -21.62
C ASN A 301 -5.34 36.78 -21.50
N GLU A 302 -4.67 36.46 -22.60
CA GLU A 302 -3.21 36.27 -22.69
C GLU A 302 -2.54 37.33 -23.59
N GLN A 303 -3.28 38.35 -24.04
CA GLN A 303 -2.73 39.41 -24.90
C GLN A 303 -2.28 40.62 -24.08
N SER A 304 -0.97 40.91 -24.11
CA SER A 304 -0.46 42.21 -23.66
C SER A 304 -0.91 43.34 -24.61
N ASP A 305 -0.69 44.60 -24.22
CA ASP A 305 -0.90 45.73 -25.12
C ASP A 305 -0.05 45.60 -26.40
N GLN A 306 1.19 45.12 -26.27
CA GLN A 306 2.08 44.92 -27.42
C GLN A 306 1.57 43.85 -28.38
N VAL A 307 1.07 42.73 -27.83
CA VAL A 307 0.46 41.65 -28.65
C VAL A 307 -0.78 42.18 -29.39
N ARG A 308 -1.65 42.94 -28.73
CA ARG A 308 -2.84 43.55 -29.36
C ARG A 308 -2.47 44.50 -30.50
N ILE A 309 -1.48 45.35 -30.27
CA ILE A 309 -0.96 46.27 -31.29
C ILE A 309 -0.39 45.49 -32.47
N PHE A 310 0.39 44.43 -32.21
CA PHE A 310 0.97 43.56 -33.24
C PHE A 310 -0.10 42.93 -34.13
N ILE A 311 -1.11 42.29 -33.53
CA ILE A 311 -2.23 41.64 -34.25
C ILE A 311 -2.95 42.66 -35.14
N THR A 312 -3.23 43.85 -34.60
CA THR A 312 -3.96 44.91 -35.32
C THR A 312 -3.16 45.40 -36.53
N ARG A 313 -1.85 45.64 -36.36
CA ARG A 313 -0.95 46.07 -37.45
C ARG A 313 -0.85 45.01 -38.55
N ARG A 314 -0.76 43.73 -38.18
CA ARG A 314 -0.68 42.62 -39.14
C ARG A 314 -1.97 42.50 -39.96
N LYS A 315 -3.14 42.59 -39.32
CA LYS A 315 -4.45 42.61 -40.00
C LYS A 315 -4.56 43.78 -40.99
N ALA A 316 -4.14 44.98 -40.58
CA ALA A 316 -4.13 46.15 -41.48
C ALA A 316 -3.20 45.95 -42.69
N LYS A 317 -2.00 45.39 -42.47
CA LYS A 317 -1.04 45.08 -43.55
C LYS A 317 -1.61 44.06 -44.54
N LEU A 318 -2.25 42.99 -44.06
CA LEU A 318 -2.89 41.98 -44.90
C LEU A 318 -4.05 42.56 -45.72
N ASN A 319 -4.93 43.34 -45.09
CA ASN A 319 -6.02 44.03 -45.79
C ASN A 319 -5.49 44.95 -46.91
N ASN A 320 -4.45 45.73 -46.62
CA ASN A 320 -3.83 46.62 -47.61
C ASN A 320 -3.20 45.84 -48.77
N SER A 321 -2.54 44.71 -48.49
CA SER A 321 -1.97 43.85 -49.53
C SER A 321 -3.05 43.19 -50.41
N SER A 322 -4.16 42.76 -49.82
CA SER A 322 -5.31 42.19 -50.54
C SER A 322 -5.94 43.23 -51.47
N LEU A 323 -6.18 44.44 -50.97
CA LEU A 323 -6.70 45.56 -51.76
C LEU A 323 -5.76 45.93 -52.92
N ALA A 324 -4.44 45.95 -52.69
CA ALA A 324 -3.46 46.22 -53.74
C ALA A 324 -3.45 45.13 -54.83
N THR A 325 -3.61 43.87 -54.43
CA THR A 325 -3.66 42.73 -55.35
C THR A 325 -4.93 42.76 -56.20
N GLN A 326 -6.09 43.08 -55.59
CA GLN A 326 -7.35 43.25 -56.31
C GLN A 326 -7.29 44.39 -57.34
N ARG A 327 -6.67 45.52 -56.99
CA ARG A 327 -6.47 46.64 -57.93
C ARG A 327 -5.62 46.24 -59.14
N MET A 328 -4.50 45.55 -58.92
CA MET A 328 -3.66 45.07 -60.03
C MET A 328 -4.36 44.04 -60.92
N GLN A 329 -5.31 43.26 -60.38
CA GLN A 329 -6.06 42.29 -61.16
C GLN A 329 -7.12 42.98 -62.03
N LEU A 330 -7.85 43.96 -61.49
CA LEU A 330 -8.78 44.80 -62.23
C LEU A 330 -8.08 45.60 -63.35
N GLU A 331 -6.85 46.07 -63.12
CA GLU A 331 -6.03 46.76 -64.12
C GLU A 331 -5.53 45.81 -65.24
N LYS A 332 -5.35 44.52 -64.96
CA LYS A 332 -4.97 43.53 -65.99
C LYS A 332 -6.16 43.08 -66.82
N GLU A 333 -7.33 42.96 -66.19
CA GLU A 333 -8.58 42.60 -66.88
C GLU A 333 -9.03 43.74 -67.82
N SER A 334 -8.89 45.00 -67.40
CA SER A 334 -9.21 46.15 -68.25
C SER A 334 -8.25 46.34 -69.45
N VAL A 335 -7.02 45.83 -69.37
CA VAL A 335 -6.04 45.86 -70.47
C VAL A 335 -6.23 44.72 -71.47
N ASN A 336 -6.86 43.61 -71.07
CA ASN A 336 -7.18 42.48 -71.97
C ASN A 336 -8.55 42.61 -72.66
N GLU A 337 -9.43 43.50 -72.20
CA GLU A 337 -10.74 43.80 -72.81
C GLU A 337 -10.71 45.01 -73.78
N ALA A 338 -9.57 45.70 -73.90
CA ALA A 338 -9.33 46.80 -74.85
C ALA A 338 -8.43 46.33 -76.01
#